data_AF-A0A5J4J1K0-F1
#
_entry.id   AF-A0A5J4J1K0-F1
#
_cell.length_a   1.000
_cell.length_b   1.000
_cell.length_c   1.000
_cell.angle_alpha   90.00
_cell.angle_beta   90.00
_cell.angle_gamma   90.00
#
_symmetry.space_group_name_H-M   'P 1'
#
loop_
_entity.id
_entity.type
_entity.pdbx_description
1 polymer ?
#
loop_
_entity_poly.entity_id
_entity_poly.type
_entity_poly.pdbx_seq_one_letter_code
_entity_poly.pdbx_strand_id
1 'polypeptide(L)'
;MKKRYLVPLLAVFSVISIFIGAEDIPPAEMLHLSKEQVEILLASRLPRLISIIIAGMGMSICGLIMQQLTKNKFVSPTTADTMDCARFGILVSIILFSLASPLVKMMIAFCFALSGTFLFMKILDRIKWNDTIFIPLVGLM
;
A
#
# COMPACT_ATOMS: atom_id res chain seq x y z
N MET A 1 -16.94 12.54 10.80
CA MET A 1 -17.23 11.36 11.66
C MET A 1 -16.46 11.48 12.97
N LYS A 2 -17.07 11.21 14.13
CA LYS A 2 -16.31 11.17 15.39
C LYS A 2 -15.32 9.99 15.34
N LYS A 3 -14.08 10.19 15.80
CA LYS A 3 -13.02 9.15 15.80
C LYS A 3 -13.49 7.82 16.42
N ARG A 4 -14.43 7.89 17.38
CA ARG A 4 -15.04 6.74 18.05
C ARG A 4 -15.81 5.79 17.11
N TYR A 5 -16.25 6.23 15.94
CA TYR A 5 -16.94 5.37 14.96
C TYR A 5 -15.99 4.67 13.99
N LEU A 6 -14.74 5.10 13.87
CA LEU A 6 -13.82 4.55 12.89
C LEU A 6 -13.31 3.16 13.27
N VAL A 7 -13.01 2.94 14.55
CA VAL A 7 -12.58 1.63 15.07
C VAL A 7 -13.65 0.55 14.90
N PRO A 8 -14.91 0.76 15.34
CA PRO A 8 -15.96 -0.25 15.13
C PRO A 8 -16.26 -0.45 13.64
N LEU A 9 -16.20 0.61 12.83
CA LEU A 9 -16.38 0.47 11.38
C LEU A 9 -15.26 -0.38 10.74
N LEU A 10 -14.01 -0.18 11.16
CA LEU A 10 -12.88 -1.00 10.74
C LEU A 10 -13.08 -2.46 11.15
N ALA A 11 -13.50 -2.72 12.39
CA ALA A 11 -13.77 -4.08 12.87
C ALA A 11 -14.88 -4.76 12.04
N VAL A 12 -15.96 -4.05 11.75
CA VAL A 12 -17.05 -4.55 10.90
C VAL A 12 -16.56 -4.86 9.48
N PHE A 13 -15.80 -3.95 8.86
CA PHE A 13 -15.26 -4.21 7.52
C PHE A 13 -14.22 -5.32 7.49
N SER A 14 -13.41 -5.47 8.53
CA SER A 14 -12.48 -6.59 8.67
C SER A 14 -13.21 -7.93 8.71
N VAL A 15 -14.31 -8.01 9.47
CA VAL A 15 -15.17 -9.21 9.53
C VAL A 15 -15.76 -9.49 8.15
N ILE A 16 -16.37 -8.49 7.50
CA ILE A 16 -16.94 -8.64 6.15
C ILE A 16 -15.86 -9.09 5.13
N SER A 17 -14.66 -8.54 5.20
CA SER A 17 -13.54 -8.88 4.30
C SER A 17 -13.11 -10.33 4.39
N ILE A 18 -13.31 -11.00 5.53
CA ILE A 18 -12.98 -12.42 5.70
C ILE A 18 -13.96 -13.31 4.92
N PHE A 19 -15.22 -12.88 4.77
CA PHE A 19 -16.24 -13.64 4.03
C PHE A 19 -16.13 -13.48 2.51
N ILE A 20 -15.59 -12.36 2.04
CA ILE A 20 -15.40 -12.09 0.61
C ILE A 20 -14.13 -12.83 0.11
N GLY A 21 -14.30 -13.85 -0.73
CA GLY A 21 -13.21 -14.63 -1.29
C GLY A 21 -13.61 -15.42 -2.53
N ALA A 22 -12.66 -16.18 -3.10
CA ALA A 22 -12.91 -16.99 -4.29
C ALA A 22 -13.85 -18.18 -4.04
N GLU A 23 -13.96 -18.62 -2.78
CA GLU A 23 -14.94 -19.62 -2.34
C GLU A 23 -16.02 -18.94 -1.49
N ASP A 24 -17.28 -19.24 -1.80
CA ASP A 24 -18.41 -18.79 -1.00
C ASP A 24 -18.45 -19.57 0.31
N ILE A 25 -18.15 -18.89 1.42
CA ILE A 25 -18.32 -19.43 2.77
C ILE A 25 -19.57 -18.76 3.34
N PRO A 26 -20.75 -19.38 3.26
CA PRO A 26 -21.96 -18.82 3.84
C PRO A 26 -21.80 -18.70 5.36
N PRO A 27 -22.18 -17.56 5.97
CA PRO A 27 -21.99 -17.34 7.41
C PRO A 27 -22.74 -18.34 8.31
N ALA A 28 -23.74 -19.05 7.76
CA ALA A 28 -24.50 -20.09 8.47
C ALA A 28 -23.71 -21.39 8.70
N GLU A 29 -22.67 -21.66 7.90
CA GLU A 29 -21.86 -22.89 7.97
C GLU A 29 -20.58 -22.71 8.79
N MET A 30 -20.39 -21.53 9.43
CA MET A 30 -19.19 -21.22 10.21
C MET A 30 -18.86 -22.21 11.34
N LEU A 31 -19.87 -22.93 11.84
CA LEU A 31 -19.71 -23.95 12.89
C LEU A 31 -19.37 -25.34 12.36
N HIS A 32 -19.48 -25.57 11.04
CA HIS A 32 -19.16 -26.82 10.36
C HIS A 32 -18.24 -26.57 9.16
N LEU A 33 -17.14 -25.82 9.36
CA LEU A 33 -16.15 -25.63 8.31
C LEU A 33 -15.48 -26.97 7.94
N SER A 34 -15.37 -27.22 6.63
CA SER A 34 -14.49 -28.25 6.09
C SER A 34 -13.02 -27.91 6.38
N LYS A 35 -12.15 -28.93 6.44
CA LYS A 35 -10.69 -28.75 6.63
C LYS A 35 -10.08 -27.82 5.58
N GLU A 36 -10.55 -27.89 4.33
CA GLU A 36 -10.09 -27.04 3.22
C GLU A 36 -10.45 -25.56 3.44
N GLN A 37 -11.67 -25.29 3.92
CA GLN A 37 -12.13 -23.92 4.22
C GLN A 37 -11.34 -23.29 5.37
N VAL A 38 -10.98 -24.07 6.39
CA VAL A 38 -10.11 -23.62 7.49
C VAL A 38 -8.72 -23.28 6.97
N GLU A 39 -8.16 -24.11 6.07
CA GLU A 39 -6.84 -23.87 5.48
C GLU A 39 -6.84 -22.58 4.65
N ILE A 40 -7.86 -22.33 3.82
CA ILE A 40 -7.99 -21.09 3.03
C ILE A 40 -8.10 -19.86 3.94
N LEU A 41 -8.87 -19.97 5.03
CA LEU A 41 -9.02 -18.90 6.00
C LEU A 41 -7.67 -18.51 6.63
N LEU A 42 -6.90 -19.51 7.08
CA LEU A 42 -5.65 -19.30 7.81
C LEU A 42 -4.45 -19.00 6.88
N ALA A 43 -4.39 -19.64 5.71
CA ALA A 43 -3.26 -19.51 4.78
C ALA A 43 -3.38 -18.31 3.84
N SER A 44 -4.60 -17.84 3.54
CA SER A 44 -4.82 -16.78 2.55
C SER A 44 -5.57 -15.57 3.10
N ARG A 45 -6.78 -15.76 3.65
CA ARG A 45 -7.67 -14.62 3.99
C ARG A 45 -7.16 -13.83 5.19
N LEU A 46 -6.75 -14.51 6.26
CA LEU A 46 -6.24 -13.85 7.46
C LEU A 46 -4.90 -13.13 7.21
N PRO A 47 -3.89 -13.74 6.55
CA PRO A 47 -2.68 -13.03 6.16
C PRO A 47 -2.97 -11.81 5.27
N ARG A 48 -3.87 -11.96 4.28
CA ARG A 48 -4.28 -10.84 3.41
C ARG A 48 -4.92 -9.70 4.20
N LEU A 49 -5.84 -9.99 5.11
CA LEU A 49 -6.48 -8.99 5.97
C LEU A 49 -5.44 -8.20 6.78
N ILE A 50 -4.50 -8.91 7.41
CA ILE A 50 -3.42 -8.30 8.17
C ILE A 50 -2.55 -7.42 7.26
N SER A 51 -2.17 -7.92 6.08
CA SER A 51 -1.38 -7.16 5.11
C SER A 51 -2.07 -5.88 4.65
N ILE A 52 -3.37 -5.91 4.32
CA ILE A 52 -4.07 -4.71 3.85
C ILE A 52 -4.26 -3.67 4.96
N ILE A 53 -4.47 -4.10 6.21
CA ILE A 53 -4.58 -3.18 7.36
C ILE A 53 -3.25 -2.49 7.59
N ILE A 54 -2.15 -3.25 7.63
CA ILE A 54 -0.80 -2.69 7.81
C ILE A 54 -0.44 -1.76 6.64
N ALA A 55 -0.72 -2.17 5.40
CA ALA A 55 -0.48 -1.33 4.23
C ALA A 55 -1.29 -0.02 4.27
N GLY A 56 -2.58 -0.08 4.63
CA GLY A 56 -3.44 1.10 4.75
C GLY A 56 -3.01 2.05 5.87
N MET A 57 -2.60 1.51 7.03
CA MET A 57 -2.01 2.28 8.12
C MET A 57 -0.70 2.95 7.69
N GLY A 58 0.20 2.20 7.05
CA GLY A 58 1.46 2.72 6.52
C GLY A 58 1.26 3.85 5.52
N MET A 59 0.38 3.66 4.53
CA MET A 59 0.05 4.68 3.53
C MET A 59 -0.56 5.93 4.16
N SER A 60 -1.38 5.79 5.20
CA SER A 60 -1.96 6.92 5.95
C SER A 60 -0.88 7.74 6.66
N ILE A 61 0.06 7.06 7.33
CA ILE A 61 1.19 7.70 8.02
C ILE A 61 2.12 8.39 7.03
N CYS A 62 2.51 7.69 5.95
CA CYS A 62 3.34 8.25 4.89
C CYS A 62 2.67 9.46 4.22
N GLY A 63 1.35 9.40 3.98
CA GLY A 63 0.57 10.53 3.49
C GLY A 63 0.66 11.75 4.41
N LEU A 64 0.48 11.56 5.72
CA LEU A 64 0.59 12.65 6.67
C LEU A 64 2.01 13.24 6.74
N ILE A 65 3.04 12.38 6.75
CA ILE A 65 4.45 12.81 6.73
C ILE A 65 4.72 13.64 5.48
N MET A 66 4.29 13.15 4.32
CA MET A 66 4.46 13.84 3.05
C MET A 66 3.80 15.22 3.07
N GLN A 67 2.56 15.31 3.54
CA GLN A 67 1.82 16.57 3.65
C GLN A 67 2.51 17.56 4.59
N GLN A 68 3.17 17.10 5.65
CA GLN A 68 3.93 17.98 6.55
C GLN A 68 5.25 18.44 5.93
N LEU A 69 5.99 17.56 5.27
CA LEU A 69 7.25 17.90 4.60
C LEU A 69 7.02 18.93 3.48
N THR A 70 6.00 18.71 2.66
CA THR A 70 5.66 19.58 1.53
C THR A 70 4.79 20.78 1.92
N LYS A 71 4.29 20.82 3.17
CA LYS A 71 3.31 21.79 3.66
C LYS A 71 2.07 21.87 2.75
N ASN A 72 1.73 20.78 2.06
CA ASN A 72 0.62 20.71 1.13
C ASN A 72 -0.26 19.49 1.39
N LYS A 73 -1.51 19.75 1.80
CA LYS A 73 -2.53 18.74 2.12
C LYS A 73 -3.01 17.90 0.92
N PHE A 74 -2.67 18.29 -0.31
CA PHE A 74 -3.05 17.60 -1.54
C PHE A 74 -1.95 16.66 -2.07
N VAL A 75 -0.78 16.66 -1.44
CA VAL A 75 0.32 15.77 -1.81
C VAL A 75 0.15 14.42 -1.10
N SER A 76 0.51 13.35 -1.79
CA SER A 76 0.60 12.00 -1.23
C SER A 76 1.92 11.34 -1.66
N PRO A 77 2.36 10.25 -1.01
CA PRO A 77 3.54 9.50 -1.46
C PRO A 77 3.39 8.95 -2.89
N THR A 78 2.17 8.81 -3.39
CA THR A 78 1.91 8.41 -4.78
C THR A 78 2.12 9.55 -5.78
N THR A 79 2.02 10.81 -5.36
CA THR A 79 2.36 11.99 -6.20
C THR A 79 3.85 12.32 -6.16
N ALA A 80 4.68 11.47 -5.55
CA ALA A 80 6.13 11.60 -5.52
C ALA A 80 6.81 10.56 -6.42
N ASP A 81 6.09 10.08 -7.44
CA ASP A 81 6.47 8.99 -8.37
C ASP A 81 6.94 7.67 -7.74
N THR A 82 6.71 7.48 -6.43
CA THR A 82 7.09 6.26 -5.71
C THR A 82 6.45 5.01 -6.35
N MET A 83 5.19 5.12 -6.80
CA MET A 83 4.49 4.00 -7.44
C MET A 83 5.06 3.69 -8.83
N ASP A 84 5.40 4.70 -9.62
CA ASP A 84 5.93 4.48 -10.96
C ASP A 84 7.36 3.96 -10.93
N CYS A 85 8.17 4.43 -9.98
CA CYS A 85 9.47 3.85 -9.69
C CYS A 85 9.35 2.38 -9.23
N ALA A 86 8.38 2.05 -8.36
CA ALA A 86 8.12 0.66 -7.95
C ALA A 86 7.71 -0.22 -9.14
N ARG A 87 6.79 0.27 -10.00
CA ARG A 87 6.34 -0.44 -11.22
C ARG A 87 7.50 -0.66 -12.18
N PHE A 88 8.37 0.33 -12.35
CA PHE A 88 9.58 0.19 -13.15
C PHE A 88 10.52 -0.86 -12.56
N GLY A 89 10.73 -0.86 -11.24
CA GLY A 89 11.51 -1.89 -10.56
C GLY A 89 10.92 -3.30 -10.73
N ILE A 90 9.59 -3.45 -10.70
CA ILE A 90 8.91 -4.71 -11.01
C ILE A 90 9.18 -5.12 -12.47
N LEU A 91 9.03 -4.21 -13.43
CA LEU A 91 9.30 -4.48 -14.84
C LEU A 91 10.75 -4.95 -15.06
N VAL A 92 11.71 -4.22 -14.50
CA VAL A 92 13.14 -4.58 -14.51
C VAL A 92 13.34 -5.97 -13.90
N SER A 93 12.68 -6.26 -12.76
CA SER A 93 12.78 -7.56 -12.11
C SER A 93 12.22 -8.71 -12.95
N ILE A 94 11.11 -8.49 -13.68
CA ILE A 94 10.48 -9.53 -14.50
C ILE A 94 11.29 -9.77 -15.77
N ILE A 95 11.86 -8.72 -16.37
CA ILE A 95 12.64 -8.81 -17.61
C ILE A 95 14.04 -9.41 -17.35
N LEU A 96 14.75 -8.89 -16.35
CA LEU A 96 16.15 -9.30 -16.08
C LEU A 96 16.27 -10.49 -15.13
N PHE A 97 15.31 -10.65 -14.21
CA PHE A 97 15.33 -11.67 -13.16
C PHE A 97 14.05 -12.52 -13.18
N SER A 98 13.66 -12.98 -14.38
CA SER A 98 12.41 -13.72 -14.61
C SER A 98 12.25 -14.97 -13.73
N LEU A 99 13.34 -15.70 -13.47
CA LEU A 99 13.38 -16.90 -12.63
C LEU A 99 13.54 -16.63 -11.12
N ALA A 100 13.73 -15.37 -10.72
CA ALA A 100 13.89 -15.04 -9.31
C ALA A 100 12.58 -15.22 -8.52
N SER A 101 12.73 -15.54 -7.23
CA SER A 101 11.58 -15.72 -6.34
C SER A 101 10.77 -14.42 -6.19
N PRO A 102 9.47 -14.51 -5.83
CA PRO A 102 8.63 -13.32 -5.62
C PRO A 102 9.22 -12.33 -4.61
N LEU A 103 9.90 -12.83 -3.57
CA LEU A 103 10.56 -12.01 -2.56
C LEU A 103 11.69 -11.16 -3.16
N VAL A 104 12.53 -11.74 -4.01
CA VAL A 104 13.63 -11.01 -4.67
C VAL A 104 13.07 -9.93 -5.59
N LYS A 105 12.03 -10.24 -6.37
CA LYS A 105 11.36 -9.25 -7.22
C LYS A 105 10.77 -8.10 -6.42
N MET A 106 10.15 -8.39 -5.26
CA MET A 106 9.68 -7.38 -4.32
C MET A 106 10.82 -6.51 -3.77
N MET A 107 11.97 -7.09 -3.42
CA MET A 107 13.12 -6.33 -2.93
C MET A 107 13.68 -5.40 -4.01
N ILE A 108 13.75 -5.85 -5.26
CA ILE A 108 14.16 -5.01 -6.39
C ILE A 108 13.18 -3.84 -6.55
N ALA A 109 11.87 -4.12 -6.60
CA ALA A 109 10.83 -3.10 -6.69
C ALA A 109 10.91 -2.09 -5.53
N PHE A 110 11.15 -2.57 -4.31
CA PHE A 110 11.33 -1.74 -3.12
C PHE A 110 12.55 -0.82 -3.24
N CYS A 111 13.70 -1.33 -3.69
CA CYS A 111 14.90 -0.52 -3.90
C CYS A 111 14.66 0.59 -4.93
N PHE A 112 14.01 0.29 -6.05
CA PHE A 112 13.65 1.29 -7.06
C PHE A 112 12.70 2.34 -6.52
N ALA A 113 11.64 1.93 -5.81
CA ALA A 113 10.70 2.84 -5.18
C ALA A 113 11.41 3.79 -4.20
N LEU A 114 12.25 3.22 -3.33
CA LEU A 114 13.01 3.97 -2.32
C LEU A 114 13.97 4.97 -2.97
N SER A 115 14.73 4.55 -3.97
CA SER A 115 15.64 5.43 -4.72
C SER A 115 14.88 6.55 -5.44
N GLY A 116 13.73 6.26 -6.04
CA GLY A 116 12.86 7.24 -6.67
C GLY A 116 12.36 8.30 -5.69
N THR A 117 11.82 7.88 -4.55
CA THR A 117 11.36 8.80 -3.49
C THR A 117 12.49 9.67 -2.96
N PHE A 118 13.68 9.11 -2.73
CA PHE A 118 14.85 9.88 -2.28
C PHE A 118 15.29 10.91 -3.32
N LEU A 119 15.29 10.54 -4.60
CA LEU A 119 15.61 11.46 -5.69
C LEU A 119 14.61 12.61 -5.74
N PHE A 120 13.30 12.31 -5.64
CA PHE A 120 12.25 13.31 -5.60
C PHE A 120 12.42 14.30 -4.43
N MET A 121 12.66 13.79 -3.21
CA MET A 121 12.90 14.64 -2.04
C MET A 121 14.13 15.55 -2.23
N LYS A 122 15.22 15.01 -2.78
CA LYS A 122 16.42 15.79 -3.07
C LYS A 122 16.18 16.86 -4.12
N ILE A 123 15.30 16.63 -5.09
CA ILE A 123 14.89 17.65 -6.06
C ILE A 123 14.09 18.75 -5.35
N LEU A 124 13.13 18.38 -4.50
CA LEU A 124 12.33 19.34 -3.73
C LEU A 124 13.19 20.24 -2.83
N ASP A 125 14.19 19.66 -2.13
CA ASP A 125 15.11 20.42 -1.28
C ASP A 125 15.92 21.48 -2.03
N ARG A 126 16.09 21.31 -3.36
CA ARG A 126 16.84 22.24 -4.21
C ARG A 126 15.96 23.35 -4.79
N ILE A 127 14.63 23.20 -4.74
CA ILE A 127 13.67 24.18 -5.25
C ILE A 127 13.43 25.22 -4.17
N LYS A 128 13.98 26.43 -4.36
CA LYS A 128 13.86 27.55 -3.40
C LYS A 128 12.46 28.16 -3.31
N TRP A 129 11.59 27.90 -4.29
CA TRP A 129 10.25 28.49 -4.39
C TRP A 129 9.22 27.47 -3.91
N ASN A 130 8.77 27.63 -2.67
CA ASN A 130 7.90 26.67 -1.98
C ASN A 130 6.41 26.96 -2.29
N ASP A 131 6.10 27.22 -3.55
CA ASP A 131 4.73 27.48 -3.96
C ASP A 131 3.92 26.19 -3.90
N THR A 132 2.77 26.26 -3.24
CA THR A 132 1.92 25.10 -2.93
C THR A 132 1.57 24.27 -4.17
N ILE A 133 1.54 24.90 -5.36
CA ILE A 133 1.19 24.28 -6.64
C ILE A 133 2.41 23.61 -7.31
N PHE A 134 3.63 24.04 -7.01
CA PHE A 134 4.84 23.58 -7.71
C PHE A 134 5.22 22.15 -7.32
N ILE A 135 5.00 21.78 -6.05
CA ILE A 135 5.38 20.46 -5.53
C ILE A 135 4.59 19.30 -6.20
N PRO A 136 3.24 19.36 -6.33
CA PRO A 136 2.50 18.34 -7.08
C PRO A 136 2.83 18.32 -8.58
N LEU A 137 3.12 19.47 -9.18
CA LEU A 137 3.42 19.56 -10.61
C LEU A 137 4.73 18.84 -10.94
N VAL A 138 5.77 19.04 -10.13
CA VAL A 138 7.07 18.36 -10.30
C VAL A 138 6.96 16.85 -10.10
N GLY A 139 6.08 16.39 -9.21
CA GLY A 139 5.86 14.95 -8.99
C GLY A 139 4.82 14.31 -9.91
N LEU A 140 4.28 15.07 -10.86
CA LEU A 140 3.43 14.58 -11.96
C LEU A 140 4.19 14.50 -13.30
N MET A 141 5.42 15.04 -13.35
CA MET A 141 6.28 15.12 -14.54
C MET A 141 7.34 14.04 -14.52
#